data_AF-T1K0Z8-F1
#
_entry.id   AF-T1K0Z8-F1
#
_cell.length_a   1.000
_cell.length_b   1.000
_cell.length_c   1.000
_cell.angle_alpha   90.00
_cell.angle_beta   90.00
_cell.angle_gamma   90.00
#
_symmetry.space_group_name_H-M   'P 1'
#
loop_
_entity.id
_entity.type
_entity.pdbx_description
1 polymer ?
#
loop_
_entity_poly.entity_id
_entity_poly.type
_entity_poly.pdbx_seq_one_letter_code
_entity_poly.pdbx_strand_id
1 'polypeptide(L)'
;MAKSLRSKFKRKMRAIKRVRYGQKELDRLKKMLAEAANNESIELAKPKEIDMKATEETKANSDKKDENFMEIEKPKRNAKTLMDQHGTFPVWVHPRQRRKLLKRNKAKKKNIK
;
A
#
# COMPACT_ATOMS: atom_id res chain seq x y z
N MET A 1 3.12 5.87 -31.69
CA MET A 1 1.88 5.69 -30.89
C MET A 1 1.87 4.30 -30.26
N ALA A 2 1.67 4.19 -28.94
CA ALA A 2 1.48 2.89 -28.31
C ALA A 2 0.10 2.31 -28.65
N LYS A 3 -0.02 0.98 -28.71
CA LYS A 3 -1.32 0.31 -28.90
C LYS A 3 -2.19 0.51 -27.66
N SER A 4 -3.47 0.86 -27.88
CA SER A 4 -4.48 0.95 -26.81
C SER A 4 -4.59 -0.35 -26.01
N LEU A 5 -4.90 -0.23 -24.71
CA LEU A 5 -5.16 -1.36 -23.83
C LEU A 5 -6.28 -2.26 -24.37
N ARG A 6 -7.28 -1.68 -25.04
CA ARG A 6 -8.43 -2.40 -25.58
C ARG A 6 -8.19 -2.94 -27.00
N SER A 7 -7.02 -2.69 -27.59
CA SER A 7 -6.65 -3.22 -28.90
C SER A 7 -6.80 -4.74 -28.96
N LYS A 8 -7.40 -5.24 -30.05
CA LYS A 8 -7.61 -6.67 -30.30
C LYS A 8 -6.30 -7.46 -30.21
N PHE A 9 -5.20 -6.91 -30.72
CA PHE A 9 -3.87 -7.53 -30.67
C PHE A 9 -3.38 -7.74 -29.23
N LYS A 10 -3.43 -6.70 -28.39
CA LYS A 10 -3.01 -6.80 -26.98
C LYS A 10 -3.92 -7.71 -26.16
N ARG A 11 -5.23 -7.75 -26.47
CA ARG A 11 -6.17 -8.71 -25.87
C ARG A 11 -5.82 -10.15 -26.24
N LYS A 12 -5.60 -10.45 -27.53
CA LYS A 12 -5.18 -11.78 -28.01
C LYS A 12 -3.91 -12.26 -27.32
N MET A 13 -2.87 -11.41 -27.28
CA MET A 13 -1.60 -11.76 -26.62
C MET A 13 -1.74 -12.00 -25.12
N ARG A 14 -2.62 -11.26 -24.43
CA ARG A 14 -2.92 -11.54 -23.01
C ARG A 14 -3.67 -12.84 -22.82
N ALA A 15 -4.61 -13.20 -23.69
CA ALA A 15 -5.32 -14.47 -23.60
C ALA A 15 -4.33 -15.66 -23.74
N ILE A 16 -3.46 -15.62 -24.75
CA ILE A 16 -2.38 -16.61 -24.93
C ILE A 16 -1.50 -16.68 -23.69
N LYS A 17 -1.12 -15.52 -23.13
CA LYS A 17 -0.33 -15.43 -21.91
C LYS A 17 -1.04 -16.08 -20.71
N ARG A 18 -2.33 -15.82 -20.51
CA ARG A 18 -3.12 -16.41 -19.41
C ARG A 18 -3.22 -17.93 -19.51
N VAL A 19 -3.37 -18.48 -20.71
CA VAL A 19 -3.36 -19.95 -20.89
C VAL A 19 -1.97 -20.51 -20.51
N ARG A 20 -0.90 -19.89 -21.03
CA ARG A 20 0.48 -20.35 -20.78
C ARG A 20 0.88 -20.31 -19.31
N TYR A 21 0.58 -19.22 -18.60
CA TYR A 21 0.97 -19.06 -17.21
C TYR A 21 -0.06 -19.61 -16.23
N GLY A 22 -1.34 -19.66 -16.61
CA GLY A 22 -2.41 -20.18 -15.77
C GLY A 22 -2.13 -21.63 -15.34
N GLN A 23 -1.70 -22.49 -16.27
CA GLN A 23 -1.33 -23.88 -15.91
C GLN A 23 -0.16 -23.92 -14.92
N LYS A 24 0.89 -23.13 -15.15
CA LYS A 24 2.09 -23.10 -14.30
C LYS A 24 1.80 -22.56 -12.91
N GLU A 25 0.96 -21.54 -12.83
CA GLU A 25 0.53 -20.93 -11.57
C GLU A 25 -0.38 -21.88 -10.80
N LEU A 26 -1.31 -22.58 -11.46
CA LEU A 26 -2.18 -23.59 -10.86
C LEU A 26 -1.35 -24.71 -10.22
N ASP A 27 -0.38 -25.26 -10.95
CA ASP A 27 0.48 -26.34 -10.44
C ASP A 27 1.32 -25.86 -9.24
N ARG A 28 1.82 -24.63 -9.26
CA ARG A 28 2.53 -24.03 -8.12
C ARG A 28 1.61 -23.84 -6.91
N LEU A 29 0.38 -23.38 -7.12
CA LEU A 29 -0.60 -23.19 -6.05
C LEU A 29 -1.03 -24.53 -5.42
N LYS A 30 -1.24 -25.56 -6.24
CA LYS A 30 -1.52 -26.92 -5.74
C LYS A 30 -0.38 -27.46 -4.88
N LYS A 31 0.86 -27.25 -5.30
CA LYS A 31 2.05 -27.65 -4.52
C LYS A 31 2.11 -26.91 -3.18
N MET A 32 1.92 -25.59 -3.20
CA MET A 32 1.88 -24.79 -1.97
C MET A 32 0.78 -25.26 -1.02
N LEU A 33 -0.40 -25.62 -1.52
CA LEU A 33 -1.49 -26.16 -0.70
C LEU A 33 -1.12 -27.52 -0.10
N ALA A 34 -0.53 -28.41 -0.88
CA ALA A 34 -0.08 -29.71 -0.38
C ALA A 34 1.04 -29.57 0.67
N GLU A 35 2.01 -28.69 0.44
CA GLU A 35 3.07 -28.38 1.41
C GLU A 35 2.49 -27.75 2.69
N ALA A 36 1.52 -26.84 2.58
CA ALA A 36 0.85 -26.25 3.73
C ALA A 36 0.04 -27.29 4.53
N ALA A 37 -0.60 -28.25 3.86
CA ALA A 37 -1.35 -29.32 4.52
C ALA A 37 -0.43 -30.30 5.29
N ASN A 38 0.78 -30.56 4.78
CA ASN A 38 1.75 -31.43 5.46
C ASN A 38 2.47 -30.72 6.61
N ASN A 39 2.57 -29.39 6.58
CA ASN A 39 3.12 -28.59 7.66
C ASN A 39 1.99 -28.08 8.57
N GLU A 40 1.47 -28.97 9.43
CA GLU A 40 0.43 -28.65 10.44
C GLU A 40 0.83 -27.52 11.42
N SER A 41 2.06 -27.00 11.36
CA SER A 41 2.55 -25.91 12.21
C SER A 41 2.13 -24.51 11.78
N ILE A 42 1.47 -24.36 10.63
CA ILE A 42 0.76 -23.12 10.30
C ILE A 42 -0.71 -23.42 10.52
N GLU A 43 -1.13 -23.33 11.80
CA GLU A 43 -2.51 -23.05 12.14
C GLU A 43 -2.92 -21.82 11.32
N LEU A 44 -3.56 -22.08 10.17
CA LEU A 44 -4.39 -21.11 9.51
C LEU A 44 -5.37 -20.67 10.59
N ALA A 45 -5.11 -19.48 11.13
CA ALA A 45 -6.05 -18.78 11.97
C ALA A 45 -7.38 -18.89 11.26
N LYS A 46 -8.22 -19.81 11.76
CA LYS A 46 -9.63 -19.88 11.42
C LYS A 46 -10.10 -18.44 11.52
N PRO A 47 -10.77 -17.87 10.52
CA PRO A 47 -11.38 -16.57 10.72
C PRO A 47 -12.34 -16.74 11.90
N LYS A 48 -11.88 -16.34 13.10
CA LYS A 48 -12.78 -16.08 14.21
C LYS A 48 -13.74 -15.06 13.63
N GLU A 49 -15.01 -15.41 13.58
CA GLU A 49 -16.07 -14.47 13.29
C GLU A 49 -15.88 -13.31 14.27
N ILE A 50 -15.36 -12.20 13.76
CA ILE A 50 -15.18 -10.99 14.56
C ILE A 50 -16.53 -10.31 14.53
N ASP A 51 -17.36 -10.62 15.53
CA ASP A 51 -18.52 -9.80 15.86
C ASP A 51 -18.09 -8.34 15.97
N MET A 52 -18.73 -7.47 15.19
CA MET A 52 -18.42 -6.04 15.10
C MET A 52 -18.86 -5.24 16.35
N LYS A 53 -18.46 -5.65 17.55
CA LYS A 53 -18.74 -4.88 18.78
C LYS A 53 -17.55 -4.86 19.72
N ALA A 54 -17.10 -3.63 20.02
CA ALA A 54 -16.14 -3.22 21.04
C ALA A 54 -14.63 -3.31 20.67
N THR A 55 -14.16 -2.38 19.84
CA THR A 55 -12.76 -1.95 19.85
C THR A 55 -12.67 -0.56 20.48
N GLU A 56 -12.50 -0.48 21.80
CA GLU A 56 -12.01 0.77 22.43
C GLU A 56 -10.96 0.57 23.53
N GLU A 57 -10.68 -0.64 24.05
CA GLU A 57 -9.85 -0.74 25.27
C GLU A 57 -8.81 -1.88 25.28
N THR A 58 -7.90 -1.96 24.32
CA THR A 58 -6.61 -2.68 24.54
C THR A 58 -5.49 -2.10 23.68
N LYS A 59 -5.01 -0.91 24.05
CA LYS A 59 -3.69 -0.39 23.63
C LYS A 59 -2.87 -0.04 24.86
N ALA A 60 -2.51 -1.06 25.63
CA ALA A 60 -1.50 -0.94 26.66
C ALA A 60 -0.70 -2.24 26.71
N ASN A 61 0.62 -2.11 26.53
CA ASN A 61 1.67 -3.10 26.78
C ASN A 61 1.90 -4.21 25.75
N SER A 62 2.87 -3.95 24.86
CA SER A 62 4.01 -4.87 24.68
C SER A 62 5.17 -4.15 23.97
N ASP A 63 5.91 -3.35 24.75
CA ASP A 63 7.28 -3.00 24.41
C ASP A 63 8.18 -4.22 24.62
N LYS A 64 8.95 -4.61 23.61
CA LYS A 64 10.30 -5.18 23.76
C LYS A 64 11.06 -5.11 22.41
N LYS A 65 11.97 -4.14 22.41
CA LYS A 65 13.17 -3.89 21.61
C LYS A 65 13.61 -4.94 20.58
N ASP A 66 13.83 -4.47 19.35
CA ASP A 66 14.97 -4.88 18.54
C ASP A 66 15.93 -3.68 18.42
N GLU A 67 17.16 -3.91 18.84
CA GLU A 67 18.28 -2.99 18.85
C GLU A 67 18.89 -2.90 17.46
N ASN A 68 18.64 -1.79 16.75
CA ASN A 68 19.55 -1.06 15.84
C ASN A 68 18.75 -0.22 14.80
N PHE A 69 17.75 0.52 15.25
CA PHE A 69 17.21 1.62 14.45
C PHE A 69 18.05 2.85 14.73
N MET A 70 18.87 3.27 13.76
CA MET A 70 19.38 4.64 13.72
C MET A 70 18.19 5.57 13.97
N GLU A 71 18.29 6.39 15.02
CA GLU A 71 17.24 7.28 15.47
C GLU A 71 17.12 8.44 14.46
N ILE A 72 16.54 8.14 13.29
CA ILE A 72 16.17 9.16 12.31
C ILE A 72 14.91 9.80 12.88
N GLU A 73 15.09 10.90 13.61
CA GLU A 73 13.97 11.77 13.97
C GLU A 73 13.14 12.01 12.71
N LYS A 74 11.88 11.54 12.71
CA LYS A 74 10.97 11.79 11.60
C LYS A 74 10.90 13.31 11.43
N PRO A 75 11.23 13.88 10.26
CA PRO A 75 11.31 15.32 10.13
C PRO A 75 9.95 15.92 10.48
N LYS A 76 9.96 16.89 11.40
CA LYS A 76 8.77 17.58 11.91
C LYS A 76 8.08 18.27 10.72
N ARG A 77 7.02 17.65 10.23
CA ARG A 77 6.25 18.11 9.07
C ARG A 77 5.02 18.87 9.49
N ASN A 78 4.73 19.93 8.77
CA ASN A 78 3.48 20.66 8.94
C ASN A 78 2.31 19.83 8.35
N ALA A 79 1.38 19.37 9.20
CA ALA A 79 0.23 18.58 8.75
C ALA A 79 -0.64 19.29 7.69
N LYS A 80 -0.69 20.63 7.73
CA LYS A 80 -1.51 21.45 6.82
C LYS A 80 -0.87 21.68 5.45
N THR A 81 0.46 21.86 5.40
CA THR A 81 1.19 22.19 4.17
C THR A 81 1.96 21.01 3.59
N LEU A 82 2.13 19.93 4.36
CA LEU A 82 2.92 18.74 4.01
C LEU A 82 4.35 19.08 3.59
N MET A 83 4.89 20.18 4.13
CA MET A 83 6.24 20.66 3.87
C MET A 83 7.13 20.38 5.08
N ASP A 84 8.40 20.11 4.80
CA ASP A 84 9.47 20.05 5.78
C ASP A 84 9.89 21.47 6.22
N GLN A 85 10.80 21.59 7.19
CA GLN A 85 11.30 22.87 7.71
C GLN A 85 11.93 23.76 6.62
N HIS A 86 12.54 23.14 5.61
CA HIS A 86 13.15 23.83 4.46
C HIS A 86 12.16 24.17 3.33
N GLY A 87 10.86 23.93 3.51
CA GLY A 87 9.84 24.19 2.48
C GLY A 87 9.76 23.16 1.36
N THR A 88 10.53 22.06 1.48
CA THR A 88 10.54 20.95 0.52
C THR A 88 9.36 20.01 0.75
N PHE A 89 8.81 19.45 -0.33
CA PHE A 89 7.78 18.40 -0.27
C PHE A 89 8.43 17.01 -0.22
N PRO A 90 7.82 16.03 0.45
CA PRO A 90 8.31 14.66 0.44
C PRO A 90 8.41 14.06 -0.97
N VAL A 91 9.39 13.18 -1.18
CA VAL A 91 9.68 12.54 -2.48
C VAL A 91 8.47 11.78 -3.04
N TRP A 92 7.70 11.14 -2.17
CA TRP A 92 6.49 10.40 -2.54
C TRP A 92 5.32 11.29 -2.96
N VAL A 93 5.38 12.60 -2.71
CA VAL A 93 4.35 13.54 -3.16
C VAL A 93 4.55 13.87 -4.63
N HIS A 94 3.65 13.37 -5.48
CA HIS A 94 3.72 13.55 -6.92
C HIS A 94 3.69 15.05 -7.33
N PRO A 95 4.47 15.50 -8.34
CA PRO A 95 4.57 16.91 -8.73
C PRO A 95 3.23 17.61 -9.01
N ARG A 96 2.26 16.87 -9.58
CA ARG A 96 0.90 17.38 -9.83
C ARG A 96 0.14 17.68 -8.53
N GLN A 97 0.31 16.87 -7.49
CA GLN A 97 -0.32 17.08 -6.19
C GLN A 97 0.29 18.31 -5.50
N ARG A 98 1.62 18.50 -5.60
CA ARG A 98 2.31 19.72 -5.12
C ARG A 98 1.69 20.99 -5.72
N ARG A 99 1.49 21.01 -7.05
CA ARG A 99 0.86 22.15 -7.74
C ARG A 99 -0.58 22.41 -7.29
N LYS A 100 -1.39 21.36 -7.07
CA LYS A 100 -2.77 21.51 -6.57
C LYS A 100 -2.81 22.09 -5.16
N LEU A 101 -1.94 21.61 -4.28
CA LEU A 101 -1.85 22.08 -2.89
C LEU A 101 -1.44 23.56 -2.82
N LEU A 102 -0.42 23.97 -3.60
CA LEU A 102 0.00 25.37 -3.71
C LEU A 102 -1.12 26.27 -4.23
N LYS A 103 -1.88 25.83 -5.24
CA LYS A 103 -3.05 26.58 -5.76
C LYS A 103 -4.14 26.73 -4.70
N ARG A 104 -4.48 25.65 -3.99
CA ARG A 104 -5.47 25.66 -2.90
C ARG A 104 -5.05 26.63 -1.79
N ASN A 105 -3.79 26.58 -1.37
CA ASN A 105 -3.28 27.44 -0.31
C ASN A 105 -3.26 28.93 -0.72
N LYS A 106 -2.91 29.23 -1.98
CA LYS A 106 -3.01 30.59 -2.53
C LYS A 106 -4.45 31.10 -2.58
N ALA A 107 -5.41 30.26 -2.99
CA ALA A 107 -6.83 30.63 -3.02
C ALA A 107 -7.38 30.91 -1.62
N LYS A 108 -7.06 30.07 -0.63
CA LYS A 108 -7.45 30.31 0.78
C LYS A 108 -6.92 31.64 1.32
N LYS A 109 -5.67 32.00 1.01
CA LYS A 109 -5.10 33.30 1.42
C LYS A 109 -5.82 34.50 0.78
N LYS A 110 -6.36 34.34 -0.43
CA LYS A 110 -7.13 35.40 -1.10
C LYS A 110 -8.53 35.59 -0.50
N ASN A 111 -9.13 34.51 0.00
CA ASN A 111 -10.47 34.52 0.60
C ASN A 111 -10.49 34.91 2.08
N ILE A 112 -9.32 35.18 2.69
CA ILE A 112 -9.18 35.65 4.09
C ILE A 112 -8.97 37.19 4.11
N LYS A 113 -9.20 37.87 2.98
CA LYS A 113 -9.27 39.33 2.89
C LYS A 113 -10.72 39.78 2.78
#